data_AF-A0A7J9G150-F1
#
_entry.id   AF-A0A7J9G150-F1
#
_cell.length_a   1.000
_cell.length_b   1.000
_cell.length_c   1.000
_cell.angle_alpha   90.00
_cell.angle_beta   90.00
_cell.angle_gamma   90.00
#
_symmetry.space_group_name_H-M   'P 1'
#
loop_
_entity.id
_entity.type
_entity.pdbx_description
1 polymer ?
#
loop_
_entity_poly.entity_id
_entity_poly.type
_entity_poly.pdbx_seq_one_letter_code
_entity_poly.pdbx_strand_id
1 'polypeptide(L)'
;ADEVLDYKTPDGVALRSPSGRKYDVIIHCAHNIPWSTFEANLTSKGKVVNTTPGTCTVMSAAAKTIKCSKKQLIPLFTSPKKENLDFLVNLVKARKLKPIIDSKHPLSKAEVAWAKSIDGHATGKILVEP
;
A
#
# COMPACT_ATOMS: atom_id res chain seq x y z
N ALA A 1 6.85 -0.82 -14.09
CA ALA A 1 7.14 -1.84 -13.06
C ALA A 1 7.90 -2.96 -13.72
N ASP A 2 8.82 -3.60 -13.01
CA ASP A 2 9.60 -4.72 -13.54
C ASP A 2 8.77 -6.02 -13.60
N GLU A 3 7.89 -6.24 -12.62
CA GLU A 3 6.93 -7.37 -12.60
C GLU A 3 5.55 -6.87 -12.17
N VAL A 4 4.50 -7.40 -12.80
CA VAL A 4 3.09 -7.12 -12.46
C VAL A 4 2.35 -8.44 -12.36
N LEU A 5 1.63 -8.64 -11.25
CA LEU A 5 0.84 -9.84 -11.02
C LEU A 5 -0.64 -9.47 -10.99
N ASP A 6 -1.44 -10.19 -11.76
CA ASP A 6 -2.88 -10.18 -11.57
C ASP A 6 -3.21 -10.96 -10.30
N TYR A 7 -3.73 -10.25 -9.29
CA TYR A 7 -4.09 -10.78 -7.99
C TYR A 7 -5.21 -11.82 -8.03
N LYS A 8 -5.89 -12.02 -9.17
CA LYS A 8 -6.88 -13.08 -9.39
C LYS A 8 -6.26 -14.40 -9.83
N THR A 9 -5.01 -14.40 -10.25
CA THR A 9 -4.29 -15.62 -10.67
C THR A 9 -3.68 -16.34 -9.47
N PRO A 10 -3.38 -17.65 -9.57
CA PRO A 10 -2.73 -18.38 -8.47
C PRO A 10 -1.44 -17.73 -7.97
N ASP A 11 -0.64 -17.19 -8.88
CA ASP A 11 0.64 -16.54 -8.55
C ASP A 11 0.44 -15.19 -7.88
N GLY A 12 -0.56 -14.43 -8.32
CA GLY A 12 -0.95 -13.17 -7.69
C GLY A 12 -1.52 -13.38 -6.28
N VAL A 13 -2.39 -14.36 -6.09
CA VAL A 13 -2.93 -14.73 -4.76
C VAL A 13 -1.80 -15.16 -3.81
N ALA A 14 -0.81 -15.90 -4.33
CA ALA A 14 0.34 -16.34 -3.58
C ALA A 14 1.43 -15.26 -3.42
N LEU A 15 1.28 -14.08 -4.03
CA LEU A 15 2.32 -13.02 -4.12
C LEU A 15 3.67 -13.52 -4.66
N ARG A 16 3.64 -14.53 -5.54
CA ARG A 16 4.85 -15.19 -6.04
C ARG A 16 5.47 -14.39 -7.18
N SER A 17 6.70 -13.92 -7.00
CA SER A 17 7.46 -13.27 -8.07
C SER A 17 7.72 -14.27 -9.22
N PRO A 18 7.42 -13.91 -10.48
CA PRO A 18 7.72 -14.71 -11.66
C PRO A 18 9.21 -15.05 -11.78
N SER A 19 10.10 -14.14 -11.39
CA SER A 19 11.54 -14.39 -11.33
C SER A 19 12.01 -15.05 -10.03
N GLY A 20 11.10 -15.57 -9.19
CA GLY A 20 11.44 -16.27 -7.94
C GLY A 20 12.02 -15.39 -6.84
N ARG A 21 11.93 -14.06 -6.94
CA ARG A 21 12.48 -13.15 -5.94
C ARG A 21 11.73 -13.27 -4.61
N LYS A 22 12.48 -13.11 -3.52
CA LYS A 22 11.93 -12.86 -2.19
C LYS A 22 11.99 -11.36 -1.90
N TYR A 23 11.00 -10.85 -1.20
CA TYR A 23 10.88 -9.42 -0.91
C TYR A 23 11.55 -9.07 0.41
N ASP A 24 12.41 -8.05 0.39
CA ASP A 24 12.93 -7.45 1.63
C ASP A 24 11.90 -6.54 2.29
N VAL A 25 11.10 -5.85 1.48
CA VAL A 25 10.02 -4.97 1.94
C VAL A 25 8.79 -5.19 1.05
N ILE A 26 7.64 -5.36 1.69
CA ILE A 26 6.32 -5.36 1.05
C ILE A 26 5.58 -4.12 1.55
N ILE A 27 5.24 -3.19 0.66
CA ILE A 27 4.34 -2.06 0.97
C ILE A 27 2.91 -2.56 0.71
N HIS A 28 2.19 -2.87 1.78
CA HIS A 28 0.87 -3.47 1.71
C HIS A 28 -0.23 -2.40 1.81
N CYS A 29 -0.91 -2.16 0.68
CA CYS A 29 -2.04 -1.24 0.55
C CYS A 29 -3.39 -1.97 0.31
N ALA A 30 -3.36 -3.30 0.17
CA ALA A 30 -4.55 -4.11 -0.07
C ALA A 30 -5.18 -4.57 1.26
N HIS A 31 -6.25 -5.35 1.19
CA HIS A 31 -6.90 -5.95 2.36
C HIS A 31 -6.93 -7.48 2.27
N ASN A 32 -7.20 -8.15 3.39
CA ASN A 32 -7.50 -9.58 3.49
C ASN A 32 -6.39 -10.55 3.00
N ILE A 33 -5.13 -10.16 3.09
CA ILE A 33 -4.00 -11.08 2.81
C ILE A 33 -3.46 -11.61 4.14
N PRO A 34 -3.46 -12.94 4.37
CA PRO A 34 -2.97 -13.51 5.62
C PRO A 34 -1.45 -13.40 5.71
N TRP A 35 -0.94 -13.35 6.95
CA TRP A 35 0.50 -13.23 7.21
C TRP A 35 1.33 -14.36 6.56
N SER A 36 0.81 -15.58 6.51
CA SER A 36 1.49 -16.73 5.91
C SER A 36 1.85 -16.50 4.44
N THR A 37 0.98 -15.83 3.67
CA THR A 37 1.24 -15.47 2.27
C THR A 37 2.42 -14.52 2.15
N PHE A 38 2.51 -13.50 3.01
CA PHE A 38 3.67 -12.62 3.05
C PHE A 38 4.92 -13.40 3.47
N GLU A 39 4.83 -14.14 4.56
CA GLU A 39 5.96 -14.86 5.15
C GLU A 39 6.63 -15.83 4.18
N ALA A 40 5.85 -16.55 3.37
CA ALA A 40 6.37 -17.44 2.34
C ALA A 40 7.22 -16.71 1.29
N ASN A 41 7.00 -15.43 1.07
CA ASN A 41 7.67 -14.63 0.02
C ASN A 41 8.67 -13.60 0.54
N LEU A 42 8.81 -13.43 1.86
CA LEU A 42 9.80 -12.53 2.45
C LEU A 42 11.19 -13.17 2.52
N THR A 43 12.22 -12.32 2.44
CA THR A 43 13.59 -12.70 2.83
C THR A 43 13.67 -13.00 4.33
N SER A 44 14.81 -13.51 4.80
CA SER A 44 15.00 -13.91 6.21
C SER A 44 14.81 -12.78 7.22
N LYS A 45 14.95 -11.51 6.78
CA LYS A 45 14.74 -10.28 7.57
C LYS A 45 13.67 -9.37 6.97
N GLY A 46 12.80 -9.93 6.12
CA GLY A 46 11.84 -9.16 5.35
C GLY A 46 10.79 -8.47 6.23
N LYS A 47 10.25 -7.36 5.73
CA LYS A 47 9.30 -6.50 6.43
C LYS A 47 8.03 -6.30 5.60
N VAL A 48 6.86 -6.39 6.23
CA VAL A 48 5.60 -5.94 5.65
C VAL A 48 5.23 -4.62 6.30
N VAL A 49 5.19 -3.54 5.51
CA VAL A 49 4.73 -2.23 5.95
C VAL A 49 3.27 -2.10 5.56
N ASN A 50 2.36 -2.19 6.53
CA ASN A 50 0.92 -2.06 6.28
C ASN A 50 0.52 -0.58 6.37
N THR A 51 0.03 -0.01 5.27
CA THR A 51 -0.36 1.41 5.18
C THR A 51 -1.73 1.71 5.77
N THR A 52 -2.54 0.68 6.02
CA THR A 52 -3.89 0.80 6.57
C THR A 52 -4.02 -0.15 7.77
N PRO A 53 -3.28 0.09 8.87
CA PRO A 53 -3.24 -0.82 10.00
C PRO A 53 -4.55 -0.80 10.79
N GLY A 54 -5.20 -1.97 10.89
CA GLY A 54 -6.27 -2.21 11.86
C GLY A 54 -5.74 -2.74 13.20
N THR A 55 -6.62 -2.90 14.19
CA THR A 55 -6.29 -3.44 15.52
C THR A 55 -5.58 -4.80 15.45
N CYS A 56 -6.05 -5.72 14.59
CA CYS A 56 -5.41 -7.02 14.36
C CYS A 56 -3.97 -6.90 13.84
N THR A 57 -3.68 -5.90 12.99
CA THR A 57 -2.31 -5.64 12.48
C THR A 57 -1.40 -5.21 13.61
N VAL A 58 -1.87 -4.29 14.47
CA VAL A 58 -1.10 -3.79 15.62
C VAL A 58 -0.80 -4.91 16.61
N MET A 59 -1.80 -5.71 16.97
CA MET A 59 -1.60 -6.88 17.87
C MET A 59 -0.62 -7.89 17.28
N SER A 60 -0.74 -8.19 15.99
CA SER A 60 0.17 -9.11 15.29
C SER A 60 1.60 -8.57 15.24
N ALA A 61 1.79 -7.26 15.05
CA ALA A 61 3.09 -6.62 15.09
C ALA A 61 3.72 -6.71 16.48
N ALA A 62 2.96 -6.39 17.54
CA ALA A 62 3.42 -6.52 18.92
C ALA A 62 3.84 -7.95 19.25
N ALA A 63 3.03 -8.94 18.89
CA ALA A 63 3.34 -10.36 19.09
C ALA A 63 4.63 -10.79 18.37
N LYS A 64 4.90 -10.26 17.18
CA LYS A 64 6.15 -10.53 16.43
C LYS A 64 7.37 -9.92 17.09
N THR A 65 7.24 -8.71 17.62
CA THR A 65 8.31 -8.05 18.37
C THR A 65 8.65 -8.82 19.65
N ILE A 66 7.64 -9.23 20.42
CA ILE A 66 7.83 -10.03 21.65
C ILE A 66 8.50 -11.37 21.34
N LYS A 67 8.10 -12.02 20.24
CA LYS A 67 8.70 -13.29 19.79
C LYS A 67 10.05 -13.13 19.09
N CYS A 68 10.62 -11.92 19.05
CA CYS A 68 11.88 -11.61 18.36
C CYS A 68 11.91 -12.15 16.91
N SER A 69 10.78 -12.07 16.21
CA SER A 69 10.67 -12.61 14.85
C SER A 69 11.57 -11.81 13.90
N LYS A 70 12.38 -12.53 13.11
CA LYS A 70 13.25 -11.91 12.10
C LYS A 70 12.46 -11.23 10.99
N LYS A 71 11.26 -11.77 10.67
CA LYS A 71 10.32 -11.18 9.71
C LYS A 71 9.31 -10.33 10.46
N GLN A 72 9.17 -9.07 10.07
CA GLN A 72 8.37 -8.10 10.84
C GLN A 72 7.14 -7.63 10.09
N LEU A 73 6.09 -7.34 10.86
CA LEU A 73 4.92 -6.58 10.41
C LEU A 73 5.03 -5.19 11.06
N ILE A 74 5.01 -4.15 10.25
CA ILE A 74 5.18 -2.76 10.67
C ILE A 74 3.88 -2.02 10.34
N PRO A 75 3.08 -1.65 11.34
CA PRO A 75 1.95 -0.76 11.14
C PRO A 75 2.48 0.65 10.84
N LEU A 76 2.10 1.23 9.70
CA LEU A 76 2.47 2.59 9.34
C LEU A 76 1.37 3.56 9.76
N PHE A 77 1.72 4.48 10.65
CA PHE A 77 0.91 5.65 10.97
C PHE A 77 1.57 6.88 10.36
N THR A 78 0.87 7.53 9.44
CA THR A 78 1.41 8.71 8.74
C THR A 78 1.54 9.87 9.72
N SER A 79 2.74 10.44 9.83
CA SER A 79 3.01 11.72 10.49
C SER A 79 3.37 12.74 9.39
N PRO A 80 2.42 13.57 8.95
CA PRO A 80 2.66 14.55 7.89
C PRO A 80 3.70 15.59 8.34
N LYS A 81 4.67 15.88 7.47
CA LYS A 81 5.68 16.90 7.67
C LYS A 81 5.80 17.77 6.43
N LYS A 82 6.00 19.08 6.62
CA LYS A 82 6.11 20.03 5.52
C LYS A 82 7.25 19.66 4.57
N GLU A 83 8.39 19.29 5.12
CA GLU A 83 9.61 18.98 4.36
C GLU A 83 9.39 17.77 3.44
N ASN A 84 8.63 16.78 3.91
CA ASN A 84 8.27 15.60 3.11
C ASN A 84 7.28 15.97 1.99
N LEU A 85 6.33 16.86 2.26
CA LEU A 85 5.39 17.33 1.24
C LEU A 85 6.11 18.16 0.17
N ASP A 86 6.97 19.09 0.59
CA ASP A 86 7.79 19.91 -0.31
C ASP A 86 8.69 19.03 -1.19
N PHE A 87 9.27 17.97 -0.61
CA PHE A 87 10.02 16.98 -1.36
C PHE A 87 9.16 16.30 -2.45
N LEU A 88 7.96 15.82 -2.12
CA LEU A 88 7.04 15.21 -3.08
C LEU A 88 6.63 16.20 -4.18
N VAL A 89 6.31 17.45 -3.83
CA VAL A 89 5.98 18.51 -4.79
C VAL A 89 7.14 18.78 -5.74
N ASN A 90 8.37 18.80 -5.23
CA ASN A 90 9.57 19.00 -6.05
C ASN A 90 9.80 17.83 -7.01
N LEU A 91 9.52 16.58 -6.60
CA LEU A 91 9.55 15.43 -7.53
C LEU A 91 8.51 15.57 -8.65
N VAL A 92 7.31 16.08 -8.34
CA VAL A 92 6.27 16.34 -9.35
C VAL A 92 6.70 17.44 -10.31
N LYS A 93 7.21 18.56 -9.80
CA LYS A 93 7.75 19.67 -10.62
C LYS A 93 8.88 19.20 -11.54
N ALA A 94 9.76 18.35 -11.03
CA ALA A 94 10.86 17.74 -11.78
C ALA A 94 10.41 16.59 -12.71
N ARG A 95 9.11 16.29 -12.80
CA ARG A 95 8.51 15.19 -13.59
C ARG A 95 9.05 13.80 -13.23
N LYS A 96 9.62 13.63 -12.05
CA LYS A 96 10.08 12.33 -11.49
C LYS A 96 8.95 11.57 -10.81
N LEU A 97 7.88 12.27 -10.44
CA LEU A 97 6.65 11.71 -9.89
C LEU A 97 5.46 12.26 -10.69
N LYS A 98 4.58 11.39 -11.16
CA LYS A 98 3.36 11.77 -11.87
C LYS A 98 2.13 11.37 -11.04
N PRO A 99 1.36 12.32 -10.49
CA PRO A 99 0.06 12.01 -9.90
C PRO A 99 -0.88 11.49 -10.98
N ILE A 100 -1.50 10.34 -10.73
CA ILE A 100 -2.56 9.80 -11.59
C ILE A 100 -3.89 10.20 -10.97
N ILE A 101 -4.70 10.93 -11.74
CA ILE A 101 -6.04 11.35 -11.35
C ILE A 101 -7.01 10.37 -11.99
N ASP A 102 -7.78 9.69 -11.16
CA ASP A 102 -8.81 8.74 -11.59
C ASP A 102 -10.01 9.49 -12.19
N SER A 103 -10.51 10.49 -11.46
CA SER A 103 -11.68 11.29 -11.83
C SER A 103 -11.70 12.63 -11.11
N LYS A 104 -12.43 13.58 -11.66
CA LYS A 104 -12.66 14.92 -11.12
C LYS A 104 -14.16 15.17 -11.02
N HIS A 105 -14.61 15.70 -9.89
CA HIS A 105 -16.02 15.99 -9.63
C HIS A 105 -16.14 17.40 -9.05
N PRO A 106 -17.16 18.20 -9.43
CA PRO A 106 -17.43 19.46 -8.75
C PRO A 106 -17.93 19.19 -7.33
N LEU A 107 -17.74 20.14 -6.42
CA LEU A 107 -18.18 20.04 -5.03
C LEU A 107 -19.70 19.80 -4.92
N SER A 108 -20.48 20.35 -5.85
CA SER A 108 -21.93 20.11 -5.95
C SER A 108 -22.31 18.65 -6.26
N LYS A 109 -21.34 17.80 -6.57
CA LYS A 109 -21.48 16.35 -6.84
C LYS A 109 -20.48 15.51 -6.03
N ALA A 110 -20.06 16.00 -4.87
CA ALA A 110 -19.08 15.31 -4.02
C ALA A 110 -19.56 13.90 -3.59
N GLU A 111 -20.87 13.66 -3.53
CA GLU A 111 -21.46 12.35 -3.26
C GLU A 111 -21.09 11.30 -4.32
N VAL A 112 -20.92 11.71 -5.59
CA VAL A 112 -20.48 10.82 -6.67
C VAL A 112 -19.01 10.43 -6.49
N ALA A 113 -18.17 11.42 -6.16
CA ALA A 113 -16.77 11.18 -5.82
C ALA A 113 -16.63 10.25 -4.60
N TRP A 114 -17.49 10.46 -3.59
CA TRP A 114 -17.53 9.66 -2.37
C TRP A 114 -17.95 8.22 -2.64
N ALA A 115 -19.02 8.00 -3.42
CA ALA A 115 -19.47 6.68 -3.83
C ALA A 115 -18.35 5.91 -4.56
N LYS A 116 -17.61 6.58 -5.46
CA LYS A 116 -16.46 5.98 -6.13
C LYS A 116 -15.31 5.63 -5.18
N SER A 117 -15.08 6.45 -4.16
CA SER A 117 -14.06 6.15 -3.14
C SER A 117 -14.43 4.91 -2.32
N ILE A 118 -15.70 4.75 -1.99
CA ILE A 118 -16.20 3.58 -1.22
C ILE A 118 -16.14 2.31 -2.07
N ASP A 119 -16.46 2.40 -3.35
CA ASP A 119 -16.42 1.28 -4.28
C ASP A 119 -15.00 0.65 -4.39
N GLY A 120 -13.95 1.44 -4.16
CA GLY A 120 -12.59 0.92 -3.98
C GLY A 120 -11.83 0.57 -5.27
N HIS A 121 -12.40 0.88 -6.44
CA HIS A 121 -11.80 0.56 -7.76
C HIS A 121 -11.14 1.77 -8.46
N ALA A 122 -10.80 2.83 -7.72
CA ALA A 122 -10.15 4.00 -8.28
C ALA A 122 -8.71 3.70 -8.75
N THR A 123 -8.35 4.17 -9.95
CA THR A 123 -6.97 4.09 -10.45
C THR A 123 -6.27 5.43 -10.25
N GLY A 124 -5.60 5.58 -9.10
CA GLY A 124 -4.95 6.83 -8.70
C GLY A 124 -5.73 7.56 -7.61
N LYS A 125 -5.96 8.87 -7.79
CA LYS A 125 -6.67 9.71 -6.81
C LYS A 125 -7.93 10.33 -7.41
N ILE A 126 -9.01 10.33 -6.63
CA ILE A 126 -10.25 11.04 -6.94
C ILE A 126 -10.09 12.49 -6.47
N LEU A 127 -10.49 13.45 -7.29
CA LEU A 127 -10.45 14.87 -6.96
C LEU A 127 -11.86 15.45 -6.86
N VAL A 128 -12.06 16.32 -5.88
CA VAL A 128 -13.23 17.18 -5.78
C VAL A 128 -12.74 18.62 -5.93
N GLU A 129 -13.30 19.34 -6.90
CA GLU A 129 -12.95 20.73 -7.21
C GLU A 129 -14.07 21.67 -6.74
N PRO A 130 -13.76 22.90 -6.26
CA PRO A 130 -14.75 23.85 -5.77
C PRO A 130 -15.86 24.19 -6.77
#